data_AF-A0A2S3XZY3-F1
#
_entry.id   AF-A0A2S3XZY3-F1
#
_cell.length_a   1.000
_cell.length_b   1.000
_cell.length_c   1.000
_cell.angle_alpha   90.00
_cell.angle_beta   90.00
_cell.angle_gamma   90.00
#
_symmetry.space_group_name_H-M   'P 1'
#
loop_
_entity.id
_entity.type
_entity.pdbx_description
1 polymer ?
#
loop_
_entity_poly.entity_id
_entity_poly.type
_entity_poly.pdbx_seq_one_letter_code
_entity_poly.pdbx_strand_id
1 'polypeptide(L)'
;MLVCPSSIDLSTRTLRFLTGQLTARRREIGTRWRRLPAARQALPALAHLRCGDTYAQLAAGFGIGIATAFRYIREAVDILATLAPSLAEAIKAIRAKAFVILDGTLLPIDR
;
A
#
# COMPACT_ATOMS: atom_id res chain seq x y z
N MET A 1 -1.49 -8.61 17.36
CA MET A 1 -0.41 -7.68 16.97
C MET A 1 0.49 -8.37 15.94
N LEU A 2 0.40 -7.99 14.67
CA LEU A 2 1.37 -8.41 13.66
C LEU A 2 2.56 -7.47 13.79
N VAL A 3 3.66 -7.95 14.38
CA VAL A 3 4.89 -7.17 14.53
C VAL A 3 5.50 -7.01 13.14
N CYS A 4 5.20 -5.88 12.52
CA CYS A 4 6.09 -5.30 11.54
C CYS A 4 7.39 -4.91 12.29
N PRO A 5 8.57 -4.97 11.66
CA PRO A 5 9.83 -4.52 12.26
C PRO A 5 9.75 -3.08 12.81
N SER A 6 8.86 -2.27 12.26
CA SER A 6 8.35 -1.04 12.87
C SER A 6 7.09 -1.39 13.68
N SER A 7 7.09 -1.08 14.98
CA SER A 7 6.00 -1.36 15.94
C SER A 7 4.71 -0.58 15.61
N ILE A 8 4.07 -0.90 14.49
CA ILE A 8 2.90 -0.22 13.95
C ILE A 8 1.66 -1.09 14.19
N ASP A 9 0.62 -0.51 14.78
CA ASP A 9 -0.71 -1.13 14.79
C ASP A 9 -1.38 -0.93 13.42
N LEU A 10 -1.14 -1.86 12.50
CA LEU A 10 -1.79 -1.86 11.20
C LEU A 10 -3.22 -2.39 11.34
N SER A 11 -4.18 -1.62 10.83
CA SER A 11 -5.58 -2.05 10.78
C SER A 11 -5.69 -3.41 10.09
N THR A 12 -6.21 -4.40 10.83
CA THR A 12 -6.41 -5.76 10.31
C THR A 12 -7.33 -5.75 9.09
N ARG A 13 -8.28 -4.80 9.03
CA ARG A 13 -9.16 -4.63 7.87
C ARG A 13 -8.38 -4.22 6.62
N THR A 14 -7.48 -3.24 6.74
CA THR A 14 -6.65 -2.77 5.62
C THR A 14 -5.70 -3.87 5.14
N LEU A 15 -5.12 -4.62 6.07
CA LEU A 15 -4.27 -5.76 5.73
C LEU A 15 -5.03 -6.84 4.95
N ARG A 16 -6.21 -7.26 5.43
CA ARG A 16 -7.05 -8.25 4.72
C ARG A 16 -7.46 -7.76 3.35
N PHE A 17 -7.85 -6.49 3.23
CA PHE A 17 -8.21 -5.88 1.96
C PHE A 17 -7.06 -5.96 0.95
N LEU A 18 -5.88 -5.42 1.29
CA LEU A 18 -4.74 -5.44 0.38
C LEU A 18 -4.28 -6.88 0.05
N THR A 19 -4.35 -7.79 1.01
CA THR A 19 -4.08 -9.22 0.79
C THR A 19 -5.02 -9.82 -0.25
N GLY A 20 -6.32 -9.50 -0.18
CA GLY A 20 -7.31 -9.93 -1.15
C GLY A 20 -6.98 -9.44 -2.55
N GLN A 21 -6.68 -8.14 -2.69
CA GLN A 21 -6.33 -7.53 -3.98
C GLN A 21 -5.05 -8.13 -4.58
N LEU A 22 -4.01 -8.34 -3.77
CA LEU A 22 -2.78 -9.02 -4.20
C LEU A 22 -3.05 -10.45 -4.65
N THR A 23 -3.93 -11.16 -3.96
CA THR A 23 -4.29 -12.54 -4.31
C THR A 23 -5.04 -12.59 -5.63
N ALA A 24 -6.01 -11.69 -5.85
CA ALA A 24 -6.72 -11.56 -7.11
C ALA A 24 -5.75 -11.23 -8.26
N ARG A 25 -4.89 -10.23 -8.07
CA ARG A 25 -3.93 -9.81 -9.09
C ARG A 25 -2.95 -10.92 -9.48
N ARG A 26 -2.45 -11.70 -8.51
CA ARG A 26 -1.59 -12.86 -8.79
C ARG A 26 -2.30 -13.95 -9.58
N ARG A 27 -3.60 -14.16 -9.35
CA ARG A 27 -4.42 -15.12 -10.11
C ARG A 27 -4.61 -14.66 -11.55
N GLU A 28 -4.88 -13.38 -11.78
CA GLU A 28 -5.02 -12.80 -13.12
C GLU A 28 -3.74 -12.92 -13.96
N ILE A 29 -2.59 -12.57 -13.38
CA ILE A 29 -1.30 -12.61 -14.11
C ILE A 29 -0.75 -14.05 -14.21
N GLY A 30 -1.26 -14.98 -13.39
CA GLY A 30 -0.77 -16.36 -13.35
C GLY A 30 0.61 -16.52 -12.69
N THR A 31 1.04 -15.56 -11.86
CA THR A 31 2.34 -15.65 -11.19
C THR A 31 2.31 -16.71 -10.08
N ARG A 32 3.00 -17.83 -10.29
CA ARG A 32 3.08 -18.93 -9.31
C ARG A 32 4.09 -18.70 -8.17
N TRP A 33 5.14 -17.90 -8.40
CA TRP A 33 6.27 -17.82 -7.47
C TRP A 33 6.58 -16.39 -7.02
N ARG A 34 6.46 -16.16 -5.71
CA ARG A 34 6.85 -14.93 -5.00
C ARG A 34 7.49 -15.36 -3.68
N ARG A 35 8.57 -14.70 -3.26
CA ARG A 35 9.30 -15.00 -2.01
C ARG A 35 8.42 -14.86 -0.76
N LEU A 36 7.44 -13.95 -0.77
CA LEU A 36 6.47 -13.81 0.32
C LEU A 36 5.04 -14.20 -0.11
N PRO A 37 4.26 -14.84 0.79
CA PRO A 37 2.82 -14.95 0.65
C PRO A 37 2.16 -13.57 0.53
N ALA A 38 0.97 -13.48 -0.09
CA ALA A 38 0.28 -12.20 -0.33
C ALA A 38 0.08 -11.39 0.97
N ALA A 39 -0.32 -12.05 2.06
CA ALA A 39 -0.48 -11.38 3.36
C ALA A 39 0.82 -10.78 3.91
N ARG A 40 1.94 -11.49 3.73
CA ARG A 40 3.25 -11.03 4.18
C ARG A 40 3.85 -9.98 3.24
N GLN A 41 3.48 -9.98 1.96
CA GLN A 41 3.80 -8.91 1.01
C GLN A 41 3.03 -7.62 1.31
N ALA A 42 1.79 -7.71 1.78
CA ALA A 42 0.98 -6.54 2.10
C ALA A 42 1.58 -5.70 3.25
N LEU A 43 2.25 -6.35 4.20
CA LEU A 43 2.84 -5.68 5.37
C LEU A 43 3.90 -4.62 5.03
N PRO A 44 4.98 -4.91 4.26
CA PRO A 44 5.97 -3.88 3.92
C PRO A 44 5.38 -2.76 3.06
N ALA A 45 4.37 -3.05 2.22
CA ALA A 45 3.66 -2.01 1.49
C ALA A 45 2.89 -1.05 2.41
N LEU A 46 2.14 -1.59 3.38
CA LEU A 46 1.41 -0.78 4.34
C LEU A 46 2.33 -0.02 5.29
N ALA A 47 3.44 -0.63 5.71
CA ALA A 47 4.45 0.04 6.53
C ALA A 47 5.10 1.22 5.79
N HIS A 48 5.46 1.03 4.52
CA HIS A 48 5.98 2.10 3.67
C HIS A 48 4.98 3.26 3.51
N LEU A 49 3.72 2.94 3.17
CA LEU A 49 2.68 3.95 2.96
C LEU A 49 2.29 4.69 4.25
N ARG A 50 2.37 4.02 5.40
CA ARG A 50 1.94 4.61 6.68
C ARG A 50 3.05 5.41 7.36
N CYS A 51 4.29 4.94 7.29
CA CYS A 51 5.39 5.46 8.11
C CYS A 51 6.59 5.95 7.29
N GLY A 52 6.60 5.74 5.97
CA GLY A 52 7.73 6.12 5.13
C GLY A 52 8.98 5.27 5.34
N ASP A 53 8.85 4.08 5.93
CA ASP A 53 9.98 3.15 6.13
C ASP A 53 10.71 2.90 4.81
N THR A 54 12.03 2.98 4.83
CA THR A 54 12.85 2.83 3.62
C THR A 54 12.82 1.40 3.10
N TYR A 55 13.05 1.22 1.80
CA TYR A 55 13.14 -0.12 1.20
C TYR A 55 14.24 -0.97 1.85
N ALA A 56 15.32 -0.37 2.34
CA ALA A 56 16.39 -1.07 3.03
C ALA A 56 15.93 -1.61 4.40
N GLN A 57 15.25 -0.79 5.20
CA GLN A 57 14.70 -1.21 6.50
C GLN A 57 13.67 -2.33 6.34
N LEU A 58 12.77 -2.19 5.37
CA LEU A 58 11.76 -3.20 5.07
C LEU A 58 12.39 -4.48 4.51
N ALA A 59 13.40 -4.37 3.65
CA ALA A 59 14.12 -5.54 3.14
C ALA A 59 14.77 -6.34 4.27
N ALA A 60 15.50 -5.65 5.16
CA ALA A 60 16.16 -6.25 6.31
C ALA A 60 15.14 -6.93 7.23
N GLY A 61 14.07 -6.22 7.61
CA GLY A 61 13.09 -6.73 8.56
C GLY A 61 12.18 -7.85 8.02
N PHE A 62 12.06 -8.00 6.70
CA PHE A 62 11.31 -9.09 6.07
C PHE A 62 12.19 -10.20 5.46
N GLY A 63 13.52 -10.12 5.59
CA GLY A 63 14.45 -11.15 5.08
C GLY A 63 14.42 -11.30 3.54
N ILE A 64 14.19 -10.20 2.83
CA ILE A 64 14.13 -10.12 1.37
C ILE A 64 15.17 -9.13 0.83
N GLY A 65 15.52 -9.22 -0.45
CA GLY A 65 16.41 -8.23 -1.07
C GLY A 65 15.70 -6.88 -1.29
N ILE A 66 16.45 -5.78 -1.31
CA ILE A 66 15.93 -4.41 -1.52
C ILE A 66 15.11 -4.32 -2.81
N ALA A 67 15.59 -4.90 -3.91
CA ALA A 67 14.86 -4.94 -5.17
C ALA A 67 13.51 -5.69 -5.07
N THR A 68 13.41 -6.69 -4.17
CA THR A 68 12.13 -7.39 -3.91
C THR A 68 11.19 -6.52 -3.10
N ALA A 69 11.69 -5.83 -2.07
CA ALA A 69 10.90 -4.88 -1.30
C ALA A 69 10.34 -3.77 -2.20
N PHE A 70 11.19 -3.15 -3.04
CA PHE A 70 10.78 -2.16 -4.04
C PHE A 70 9.66 -2.69 -4.94
N ARG A 71 9.85 -3.87 -5.54
CA ARG A 71 8.86 -4.49 -6.43
C ARG A 71 7.52 -4.74 -5.73
N TYR A 72 7.56 -5.21 -4.48
CA TYR A 72 6.36 -5.51 -3.71
C TYR A 72 5.57 -4.27 -3.33
N ILE A 73 6.28 -3.21 -2.94
CA ILE A 73 5.67 -1.93 -2.60
C ILE A 73 5.07 -1.30 -3.85
N ARG A 74 5.80 -1.28 -4.97
CA ARG A 74 5.29 -0.76 -6.24
C ARG A 74 4.05 -1.55 -6.72
N GLU A 75 4.09 -2.88 -6.68
CA GLU A 75 2.94 -3.73 -7.05
C GLU A 75 1.70 -3.40 -6.20
N ALA A 76 1.87 -3.19 -4.90
CA ALA A 76 0.77 -2.79 -4.02
C ALA A 76 0.24 -1.38 -4.34
N VAL A 77 1.12 -0.42 -4.61
CA VAL A 77 0.75 0.95 -5.01
C VAL A 77 -0.02 0.93 -6.32
N ASP A 78 0.46 0.21 -7.32
CA ASP A 78 -0.20 0.09 -8.63
C ASP A 78 -1.61 -0.50 -8.47
N ILE A 79 -1.77 -1.56 -7.67
CA ILE A 79 -3.08 -2.13 -7.35
C ILE A 79 -3.99 -1.11 -6.68
N LEU A 80 -3.51 -0.41 -5.65
CA LEU A 80 -4.32 0.58 -4.93
C LEU A 80 -4.71 1.75 -5.84
N ALA A 81 -3.81 2.19 -6.72
CA ALA A 81 -4.09 3.24 -7.69
C ALA A 81 -5.21 2.85 -8.66
N THR A 82 -5.29 1.58 -9.09
CA THR A 82 -6.41 1.12 -9.95
C THR A 82 -7.77 1.11 -9.24
N LEU A 83 -7.77 1.09 -7.91
CA LEU A 83 -8.98 1.08 -7.09
C LEU A 83 -9.33 2.47 -6.56
N ALA A 84 -8.43 3.44 -6.74
CA ALA A 84 -8.62 4.79 -6.25
C ALA A 84 -9.76 5.46 -7.03
N PRO A 85 -10.64 6.22 -6.35
CA PRO A 85 -11.63 7.02 -7.04
C PRO A 85 -10.93 8.05 -7.93
N SER A 86 -11.52 8.34 -9.08
CA SER A 86 -11.10 9.49 -9.89
C SER A 86 -11.26 10.79 -9.09
N LEU A 87 -10.54 11.84 -9.50
CA LEU A 87 -10.68 13.15 -8.86
C LEU A 87 -12.14 13.65 -8.87
N ALA A 88 -12.87 13.41 -9.95
CA ALA A 88 -14.28 13.79 -10.06
C ALA A 88 -15.17 13.04 -9.07
N GLU A 89 -14.98 11.73 -8.93
CA GLU A 89 -15.70 10.90 -7.96
C GLU A 89 -15.35 11.29 -6.52
N ALA A 90 -14.07 11.56 -6.26
CA ALA A 90 -13.60 12.05 -4.97
C ALA A 90 -14.25 13.40 -4.62
N ILE A 91 -14.24 14.38 -5.54
CA ILE A 91 -14.89 15.69 -5.36
C ILE A 91 -16.40 15.50 -5.10
N LYS A 92 -17.07 14.62 -5.85
CA LYS A 92 -18.49 14.33 -5.65
C LYS A 92 -18.77 13.79 -4.25
N ALA A 93 -17.95 12.85 -3.78
CA ALA A 93 -18.07 12.30 -2.43
C ALA A 93 -17.78 13.36 -1.35
N ILE A 94 -16.76 14.20 -1.57
CA ILE A 94 -16.34 15.29 -0.68
C ILE A 94 -17.46 16.30 -0.46
N ARG A 95 -18.20 16.67 -1.52
CA ARG A 95 -19.33 17.63 -1.41
C ARG A 95 -20.43 17.18 -0.43
N ALA A 96 -20.53 15.87 -0.16
CA ALA A 96 -21.49 15.31 0.79
C ALA A 96 -20.94 15.18 2.22
N LYS A 97 -19.71 15.64 2.49
CA LYS A 97 -19.06 15.59 3.80
C LYS A 97 -18.97 16.99 4.40
N ALA A 98 -19.14 17.08 5.72
CA ALA A 98 -18.98 18.34 6.45
C ALA A 98 -17.50 18.78 6.54
N PHE A 99 -16.57 17.82 6.57
CA PHE A 99 -15.13 18.06 6.70
C PHE A 99 -14.35 17.09 5.81
N VAL A 100 -13.19 17.53 5.32
CA VAL A 100 -12.28 16.73 4.50
C VAL A 100 -10.85 16.97 4.97
N ILE A 101 -10.09 15.87 5.08
CA ILE A 101 -8.64 15.91 5.27
C ILE A 101 -8.02 15.62 3.91
N LEU A 102 -7.25 16.57 3.41
CA LEU A 102 -6.42 16.39 2.22
C LEU A 102 -5.05 15.91 2.70
N ASP A 103 -4.72 14.68 2.35
CA ASP A 103 -3.38 14.11 2.58
C ASP A 103 -2.60 14.19 1.27
N GLY A 104 -1.49 14.91 1.26
CA GLY A 104 -0.68 15.16 0.07
C GLY A 104 0.19 16.41 0.20
N THR A 105 1.34 16.39 -0.46
CA THR A 105 2.23 17.56 -0.54
C THR A 105 1.57 18.64 -1.40
N LEU A 106 1.32 19.81 -0.81
CA LEU A 106 0.89 20.99 -1.56
C LEU A 106 2.06 21.43 -2.45
N LEU A 107 1.97 21.13 -3.75
CA LEU A 107 2.87 21.71 -4.73
C LEU A 107 2.38 23.13 -5.02
N PRO A 108 3.23 24.16 -4.90
CA PRO A 108 2.87 25.51 -5.33
C PRO A 108 2.48 25.44 -6.81
N ILE A 109 1.29 25.97 -7.09
CA ILE A 109 0.80 26.17 -8.46
C ILE A 109 0.82 27.68 -8.70
N ASP A 110 1.56 28.11 -9.72
CA ASP A 110 1.55 29.49 -10.17
C ASP A 110 0.15 29.75 -10.75
N ARG A 111 -0.63 30.57 -10.04
CA ARG A 111 -1.90 31.13 -10.52
C ARG A 111 -1.79 32.64 -10.55
#